data_AF-A0A4Y6RCT1-F1
#
_entry.id   AF-A0A4Y6RCT1-F1
#
_cell.length_a   1.000
_cell.length_b   1.000
_cell.length_c   1.000
_cell.angle_alpha   90.00
_cell.angle_beta   90.00
_cell.angle_gamma   90.00
#
_symmetry.space_group_name_H-M   'P 1'
#
loop_
_entity.id
_entity.type
_entity.pdbx_description
1 polymer ?
#
loop_
_entity_poly.entity_id
_entity_poly.type
_entity_poly.pdbx_seq_one_letter_code
_entity_poly.pdbx_strand_id
1 'polypeptide(L)'
;MLNGSAIHGKRRNTLLKADSHPTLAARARSWLRHAVPALLLCATAAHAAGPTLEAEFAAGLKEEGLAGAVWSEVLPDGTVKVGASGQRDAAKHLPMQADTRVQVGSVGKVALALGVLRLVSEDRLTLDTPVQQVLPALALNNPWQASDPVRIRHLLAHTSGLDNVRFWQAFSLNPAPQTPLAAAFDGGRSLLRVRARPGSRYAYSNMGYGLLGMVIEKVTGQPYERYLDAQLLQPLGMADSTFTFVTQTGAQADPRLAMGHFEHGAAQAAVPQYLRPAAQFTTTAADMGKLAQFLMGDGKLQGKRFIDPALMGALSEPAGTDAAQAGLATGHGLALAVRDRHNVVGACHPGTAVGFRAMLCIYPEQDSAFFVAFNTDAEAADYERFNRLLLRDLELPLRAPAPQGTPAPTVENWQGVYVPSPSPMASMAWVDAVFGFTRLKWDGESLFLIPFQGEPKELEPVGGLLFRASDRSTPSHVLLQDDGKHILSDGLRSYERVSILRMLVLWGSLALGMAGLLYVLVVAVWRAALHRLGRGDHLFAPLLSLLSLLLPLPLLYFQSYLRLGDVSVASVLLALVTGALPLAMAFGLARCWRSRGTAAEAGSWAKWDWVALLAALQLLLVLAWWGLLPLRLWQL
;
A
#
# COMPACT_ATOMS: atom_id res chain seq x y z
N MET A 1 52.17 -34.46 -75.54
CA MET A 1 51.11 -35.35 -75.01
C MET A 1 50.54 -34.72 -73.74
N LEU A 2 49.26 -35.00 -73.52
CA LEU A 2 48.26 -34.26 -72.72
C LEU A 2 48.40 -34.30 -71.18
N ASN A 3 47.68 -33.34 -70.59
CA ASN A 3 46.89 -33.35 -69.35
C ASN A 3 47.55 -33.07 -67.98
N GLY A 4 47.08 -31.97 -67.36
CA GLY A 4 46.03 -32.10 -66.34
C GLY A 4 46.30 -31.56 -64.93
N SER A 5 45.52 -30.53 -64.55
CA SER A 5 44.98 -30.26 -63.20
C SER A 5 45.86 -29.68 -62.07
N ALA A 6 45.67 -28.37 -61.86
CA ALA A 6 45.40 -27.62 -60.61
C ALA A 6 46.02 -28.02 -59.25
N ILE A 7 46.58 -27.03 -58.53
CA ILE A 7 46.17 -26.56 -57.18
C ILE A 7 46.93 -25.26 -56.78
N HIS A 8 46.12 -24.32 -56.27
CA HIS A 8 46.34 -23.07 -55.51
C HIS A 8 47.69 -22.30 -55.50
N GLY A 9 47.68 -21.20 -56.26
CA GLY A 9 48.02 -19.80 -55.89
C GLY A 9 49.03 -19.52 -54.77
N LYS A 10 50.28 -19.27 -55.17
CA LYS A 10 51.34 -18.64 -54.35
C LYS A 10 51.31 -17.11 -54.47
N ARG A 11 51.72 -16.51 -53.34
CA ARG A 11 52.27 -15.16 -53.09
C ARG A 11 53.20 -14.63 -54.21
N ARG A 12 53.52 -13.32 -54.04
CA ARG A 12 54.72 -12.55 -54.47
C ARG A 12 54.45 -11.63 -55.67
N ASN A 13 55.05 -10.43 -55.82
CA ASN A 13 56.39 -9.97 -55.44
C ASN A 13 56.41 -8.42 -55.59
N THR A 14 57.00 -7.66 -54.66
CA THR A 14 58.33 -7.00 -54.73
C THR A 14 58.52 -6.00 -55.87
N LEU A 15 59.02 -4.77 -55.63
CA LEU A 15 60.43 -4.33 -55.70
C LEU A 15 60.32 -2.77 -55.74
N LEU A 16 61.14 -1.89 -55.17
CA LEU A 16 62.60 -1.76 -55.13
C LEU A 16 63.01 -0.49 -54.37
N LYS A 17 64.29 -0.46 -53.93
CA LYS A 17 65.18 0.71 -53.71
C LYS A 17 64.88 1.56 -52.46
N ALA A 18 65.84 2.09 -51.72
CA ALA A 18 67.31 2.17 -51.83
C ALA A 18 67.89 2.60 -50.45
N ASP A 19 69.11 2.18 -50.11
CA ASP A 19 69.82 2.60 -48.89
C ASP A 19 70.36 4.04 -48.99
N SER A 20 70.21 4.80 -47.90
CA SER A 20 71.20 5.77 -47.39
C SER A 20 70.82 6.31 -46.00
N HIS A 21 71.71 6.10 -45.02
CA HIS A 21 71.84 6.84 -43.75
C HIS A 21 72.75 8.08 -43.95
N PRO A 22 73.04 8.97 -42.95
CA PRO A 22 72.53 9.15 -41.57
C PRO A 22 72.15 10.64 -41.25
N THR A 23 71.57 11.02 -40.10
CA THR A 23 72.31 11.41 -38.87
C THR A 23 71.37 12.05 -37.82
N LEU A 24 71.89 12.14 -36.59
CA LEU A 24 71.50 13.00 -35.45
C LEU A 24 70.35 12.53 -34.54
N ALA A 25 70.71 11.70 -33.56
CA ALA A 25 70.76 12.09 -32.15
C ALA A 25 70.86 10.83 -31.28
N ALA A 26 72.08 10.54 -30.85
CA ALA A 26 72.45 9.36 -30.10
C ALA A 26 72.40 9.60 -28.59
N ARG A 27 71.94 8.57 -27.84
CA ARG A 27 72.56 8.01 -26.60
C ARG A 27 72.71 8.94 -25.37
N ALA A 28 72.74 8.51 -24.12
CA ALA A 28 72.46 7.29 -23.38
C ALA A 28 72.62 7.65 -21.87
N ARG A 29 72.01 6.83 -21.01
CA ARG A 29 72.35 6.46 -19.60
C ARG A 29 73.77 6.88 -19.17
N SER A 30 74.11 7.32 -17.95
CA SER A 30 73.53 7.24 -16.60
C SER A 30 74.49 7.93 -15.59
N TRP A 31 74.01 8.18 -14.36
CA TRP A 31 74.70 8.27 -13.05
C TRP A 31 74.68 9.61 -12.27
N LEU A 32 74.33 9.44 -10.97
CA LEU A 32 74.62 10.23 -9.75
C LEU A 32 73.71 11.45 -9.47
N ARG A 33 72.72 11.32 -8.58
CA ARG A 33 72.76 11.38 -7.10
C ARG A 33 72.98 12.81 -6.55
N HIS A 34 71.90 13.30 -5.92
CA HIS A 34 71.72 14.42 -5.00
C HIS A 34 71.09 15.73 -5.56
N ALA A 35 70.05 16.18 -4.84
CA ALA A 35 69.02 17.17 -5.17
C ALA A 35 68.01 16.66 -6.23
N VAL A 36 66.77 16.27 -5.89
CA VAL A 36 65.74 17.04 -5.17
C VAL A 36 64.74 16.08 -4.50
N PRO A 37 64.63 16.05 -3.16
CA PRO A 37 63.46 15.50 -2.47
C PRO A 37 62.52 16.67 -2.14
N ALA A 38 61.66 17.10 -3.07
CA ALA A 38 60.68 18.17 -2.80
C ALA A 38 59.48 18.23 -3.76
N LEU A 39 59.16 17.16 -4.50
CA LEU A 39 58.02 17.15 -5.44
C LEU A 39 57.16 15.88 -5.37
N LEU A 40 57.25 15.13 -4.27
CA LEU A 40 56.42 13.95 -3.97
C LEU A 40 55.60 14.12 -2.67
N LEU A 41 55.37 15.36 -2.24
CA LEU A 41 54.59 15.71 -1.05
C LEU A 41 53.56 16.80 -1.38
N CYS A 42 52.74 16.56 -2.40
CA CYS A 42 51.47 17.25 -2.65
C CYS A 42 50.57 16.39 -3.57
N ALA A 43 50.59 15.06 -3.40
CA ALA A 43 49.38 14.29 -3.65
C ALA A 43 48.59 14.39 -2.36
N THR A 44 47.85 15.49 -2.21
CA THR A 44 46.75 15.51 -1.26
C THR A 44 45.94 14.26 -1.54
N ALA A 45 45.80 13.41 -0.52
CA ALA A 45 44.77 12.41 -0.50
C ALA A 45 43.44 13.17 -0.57
N ALA A 46 43.00 13.49 -1.79
CA ALA A 46 41.60 13.59 -2.09
C ALA A 46 41.08 12.18 -1.82
N HIS A 47 40.72 11.91 -0.56
CA HIS A 47 39.66 10.96 -0.27
C HIS A 47 38.55 11.35 -1.26
N ALA A 48 38.34 10.53 -2.29
CA ALA A 48 37.18 10.72 -3.14
C ALA A 48 36.00 10.57 -2.20
N ALA A 49 35.43 11.70 -1.75
CA ALA A 49 34.20 11.71 -0.99
C ALA A 49 33.21 10.87 -1.80
N GLY A 50 32.58 9.89 -1.16
CA GLY A 50 31.54 9.10 -1.79
C GLY A 50 30.48 10.01 -2.43
N PRO A 51 29.64 9.49 -3.34
CA PRO A 51 28.56 10.29 -3.89
C PRO A 51 27.72 10.90 -2.75
N THR A 52 27.31 12.16 -2.90
CA THR A 52 26.45 12.80 -1.89
C THR A 52 25.08 12.13 -1.89
N LEU A 53 24.35 12.24 -0.78
CA LEU A 53 23.00 11.71 -0.66
C LEU A 53 22.09 12.21 -1.80
N GLU A 54 22.18 13.48 -2.17
CA GLU A 54 21.43 14.06 -3.30
C GLU A 54 21.75 13.39 -4.64
N ALA A 55 23.02 13.04 -4.87
CA ALA A 55 23.46 12.37 -6.10
C ALA A 55 22.96 10.92 -6.15
N GLU A 56 22.96 10.21 -5.03
CA GLU A 56 22.38 8.86 -4.93
C GLU A 56 20.86 8.87 -5.07
N PHE A 57 20.18 9.87 -4.51
CA PHE A 57 18.76 10.11 -4.74
C PHE A 57 18.49 10.38 -6.23
N ALA A 58 19.28 11.24 -6.89
CA ALA A 58 19.11 11.53 -8.31
C ALA A 58 19.25 10.27 -9.19
N ALA A 59 20.25 9.43 -8.88
CA ALA A 59 20.45 8.15 -9.58
C ALA A 59 19.29 7.18 -9.32
N GLY A 60 18.89 7.01 -8.06
CA GLY A 60 17.75 6.16 -7.69
C GLY A 60 16.45 6.60 -8.34
N LEU A 61 16.14 7.91 -8.34
CA LEU A 61 14.93 8.44 -8.98
C LEU A 61 14.89 8.09 -10.47
N LYS A 62 16.03 8.20 -11.16
CA LYS A 62 16.13 7.85 -12.58
C LYS A 62 15.95 6.35 -12.82
N GLU A 63 16.57 5.50 -11.99
CA GLU A 63 16.49 4.04 -12.11
C GLU A 63 15.08 3.51 -11.84
N GLU A 64 14.39 4.09 -10.86
CA GLU A 64 13.03 3.71 -10.45
C GLU A 64 11.92 4.44 -11.25
N GLY A 65 12.28 5.33 -12.18
CA GLY A 65 11.30 6.08 -13.00
C GLY A 65 10.47 7.10 -12.21
N LEU A 66 11.01 7.68 -11.14
CA LEU A 66 10.35 8.63 -10.26
C LEU A 66 10.69 10.08 -10.65
N ALA A 67 9.70 10.98 -10.60
CA ALA A 67 9.88 12.37 -11.04
C ALA A 67 10.80 13.18 -10.12
N GLY A 68 10.56 13.13 -8.80
CA GLY A 68 11.33 13.88 -7.81
C GLY A 68 11.02 13.47 -6.38
N ALA A 69 11.89 13.91 -5.46
CA ALA A 69 11.75 13.68 -4.02
C ALA A 69 12.22 14.88 -3.20
N VAL A 70 11.61 15.05 -2.04
CA VAL A 70 12.09 15.90 -0.94
C VAL A 70 12.24 15.04 0.32
N TRP A 71 13.22 15.35 1.16
CA TRP A 71 13.44 14.64 2.41
C TRP A 71 14.01 15.55 3.49
N SER A 72 13.87 15.11 4.74
CA SER A 72 14.53 15.72 5.89
C SER A 72 15.10 14.64 6.81
N GLU A 73 16.21 14.97 7.46
CA GLU A 73 16.87 14.17 8.48
C GLU A 73 17.00 15.01 9.75
N VAL A 74 16.57 14.43 10.88
CA VAL A 74 16.81 14.98 12.21
C VAL A 74 18.01 14.23 12.78
N LEU A 75 19.04 14.97 13.13
CA LEU A 75 20.26 14.44 13.72
C LEU A 75 20.20 14.46 15.26
N PRO A 76 21.06 13.69 15.96
CA PRO A 76 21.07 13.62 17.43
C PRO A 76 21.27 14.96 18.15
N ASP A 77 21.91 15.94 17.49
CA ASP A 77 22.11 17.29 18.03
C ASP A 77 20.88 18.21 17.85
N GLY A 78 19.80 17.69 17.26
CA GLY A 78 18.61 18.45 16.92
C GLY A 78 18.72 19.24 15.60
N THR A 79 19.79 19.07 14.82
CA THR A 79 19.88 19.69 13.49
C THR A 79 18.89 19.04 12.53
N VAL A 80 18.11 19.85 11.80
CA VAL A 80 17.26 19.37 10.70
C VAL A 80 17.93 19.68 9.37
N LYS A 81 18.41 18.63 8.69
CA LYS A 81 18.88 18.71 7.31
C LYS A 81 17.70 18.49 6.36
N VAL A 82 17.70 19.19 5.23
CA VAL A 82 16.68 19.04 4.18
C VAL A 82 17.36 18.87 2.83
N GLY A 83 16.79 18.01 2.00
CA GLY A 83 17.27 17.76 0.64
C GLY A 83 16.13 17.63 -0.35
N ALA A 84 16.47 17.79 -1.62
CA ALA A 84 15.56 17.65 -2.74
C ALA A 84 16.31 17.17 -3.98
N SER A 85 15.64 16.38 -4.82
CA SER A 85 16.19 15.90 -6.09
C SER A 85 15.10 15.64 -7.12
N GLY A 86 15.44 15.72 -8.41
CA GLY A 86 14.50 15.54 -9.52
C GLY A 86 13.62 16.75 -9.82
N GLN A 87 12.40 16.51 -10.28
CA GLN A 87 11.47 17.51 -10.82
C GLN A 87 10.15 17.54 -10.02
N ARG A 88 9.72 18.72 -9.61
CA ARG A 88 8.40 18.92 -8.98
C ARG A 88 7.25 18.93 -9.98
N ASP A 89 7.54 19.19 -11.25
CA ASP A 89 6.59 19.10 -12.38
C ASP A 89 7.39 18.60 -13.60
N ALA A 90 7.21 17.32 -13.94
CA ALA A 90 8.00 16.68 -14.99
C ALA A 90 7.65 17.21 -16.39
N ALA A 91 6.39 17.57 -16.62
CA ALA A 91 5.92 18.11 -17.90
C ALA A 91 6.47 19.52 -18.18
N LYS A 92 6.69 20.32 -17.12
CA LYS A 92 7.24 21.68 -17.21
C LYS A 92 8.74 21.76 -16.93
N HIS A 93 9.38 20.63 -16.64
CA HIS A 93 10.80 20.57 -16.23
C HIS A 93 11.14 21.48 -15.05
N LEU A 94 10.22 21.63 -14.10
CA LEU A 94 10.48 22.45 -12.92
C LEU A 94 11.25 21.63 -11.88
N PRO A 95 12.38 22.14 -11.36
CA PRO A 95 13.19 21.41 -10.40
C PRO A 95 12.45 21.23 -9.07
N MET A 96 12.69 20.08 -8.43
CA MET A 96 12.31 19.86 -7.04
C MET A 96 13.23 20.71 -6.15
N GLN A 97 12.65 21.40 -5.17
CA GLN A 97 13.37 22.28 -4.23
C GLN A 97 13.04 21.89 -2.80
N ALA A 98 13.93 22.19 -1.84
CA ALA A 98 13.75 21.81 -0.43
C ALA A 98 12.49 22.42 0.22
N ASP A 99 12.01 23.57 -0.29
CA ASP A 99 10.78 24.23 0.14
C ASP A 99 9.54 23.82 -0.68
N THR A 100 9.68 22.86 -1.59
CA THR A 100 8.56 22.34 -2.38
C THR A 100 7.55 21.67 -1.45
N ARG A 101 6.29 22.06 -1.59
CA ARG A 101 5.20 21.45 -0.85
C ARG A 101 4.76 20.17 -1.53
N VAL A 102 4.46 19.15 -0.75
CA VAL A 102 4.07 17.81 -1.21
C VAL A 102 2.85 17.30 -0.46
N GLN A 103 2.03 16.48 -1.11
CA GLN A 103 0.99 15.72 -0.43
C GLN A 103 1.58 14.42 0.10
N VAL A 104 1.31 14.12 1.38
CA VAL A 104 1.95 12.98 2.06
C VAL A 104 0.97 11.88 2.45
N GLY A 105 -0.30 12.04 2.06
CA GLY A 105 -1.34 11.05 2.32
C GLY A 105 -1.44 10.73 3.81
N SER A 106 -1.37 9.44 4.11
CA SER A 106 -1.58 8.95 5.47
C SER A 106 -0.49 9.31 6.48
N VAL A 107 0.67 9.86 6.08
CA VAL A 107 1.60 10.49 7.05
C VAL A 107 0.91 11.62 7.82
N GLY A 108 -0.05 12.32 7.20
CA GLY A 108 -0.85 13.36 7.87
C GLY A 108 -1.66 12.87 9.07
N LYS A 109 -1.91 11.56 9.19
CA LYS A 109 -2.55 10.95 10.37
C LYS A 109 -1.76 11.19 11.64
N VAL A 110 -0.43 11.22 11.56
CA VAL A 110 0.44 11.45 12.70
C VAL A 110 0.17 12.82 13.30
N ALA A 111 0.12 13.87 12.46
CA ALA A 111 -0.23 15.22 12.90
C ALA A 111 -1.69 15.30 13.39
N LEU A 112 -2.64 14.67 12.70
CA LEU A 112 -4.04 14.66 13.17
C LEU A 112 -4.17 13.98 14.54
N ALA A 113 -3.49 12.86 14.75
CA ALA A 113 -3.45 12.14 16.01
C ALA A 113 -2.92 13.03 17.15
N LEU A 114 -1.84 13.77 16.93
CA LEU A 114 -1.36 14.76 17.92
C LEU A 114 -2.40 15.82 18.24
N GLY A 115 -3.18 16.29 17.24
CA GLY A 115 -4.27 17.22 17.49
C GLY A 115 -5.38 16.64 18.38
N VAL A 116 -5.70 15.35 18.22
CA VAL A 116 -6.64 14.64 19.12
C VAL A 116 -6.03 14.47 20.51
N LEU A 117 -4.76 14.08 20.61
CA LEU A 117 -4.05 13.93 21.89
C LEU A 117 -3.88 15.25 22.62
N ARG A 118 -3.80 16.37 21.90
CA ARG A 118 -3.87 17.70 22.47
C ARG A 118 -5.23 17.97 23.12
N LEU A 119 -6.34 17.63 22.46
CA LEU A 119 -7.67 17.72 23.08
C LEU A 119 -7.78 16.84 24.35
N VAL A 120 -7.12 15.68 24.37
CA VAL A 120 -7.03 14.84 25.57
C VAL A 120 -6.23 15.53 26.68
N SER A 121 -5.09 16.14 26.32
CA SER A 121 -4.22 16.85 27.27
C SER A 121 -4.84 18.14 27.82
N GLU A 122 -5.85 18.67 27.12
CA GLU A 122 -6.70 19.80 27.53
C GLU A 122 -7.95 19.35 28.30
N ASP A 123 -8.06 18.07 28.65
CA ASP A 123 -9.20 17.45 29.36
C ASP A 123 -10.57 17.64 28.66
N ARG A 124 -10.56 17.87 27.34
CA ARG A 124 -11.78 18.08 26.54
C ARG A 124 -12.46 16.78 26.12
N LEU A 125 -11.69 15.70 26.11
CA LEU A 125 -12.12 14.31 25.90
C LEU A 125 -11.06 13.38 26.51
N THR A 126 -11.37 12.10 26.63
CA THR A 126 -10.40 11.10 27.08
C THR A 126 -10.16 10.07 25.99
N LEU A 127 -9.04 9.35 26.06
CA LEU A 127 -8.80 8.19 25.19
C LEU A 127 -9.92 7.14 25.28
N ASP A 128 -10.60 7.06 26.44
CA ASP A 128 -11.68 6.12 26.69
C ASP A 128 -13.08 6.64 26.38
N THR A 129 -13.22 7.89 25.95
CA THR A 129 -14.52 8.44 25.56
C THR A 129 -15.12 7.60 24.42
N PRO A 130 -16.32 7.02 24.57
CA PRO A 130 -17.00 6.34 23.48
C PRO A 130 -17.30 7.30 22.33
N VAL A 131 -17.03 6.88 21.09
CA VAL A 131 -17.21 7.72 19.89
C VAL A 131 -18.67 8.17 19.75
N GLN A 132 -19.63 7.29 20.04
CA GLN A 132 -21.06 7.62 19.99
C GLN A 132 -21.49 8.65 21.04
N GLN A 133 -20.73 8.88 22.12
CA GLN A 133 -21.01 9.96 23.07
C GLN A 133 -20.74 11.33 22.43
N VAL A 134 -19.67 11.43 21.62
CA VAL A 134 -19.31 12.66 20.92
C VAL A 134 -20.18 12.83 19.67
N LEU A 135 -20.38 11.76 18.92
CA LEU A 135 -21.07 11.74 17.62
C LEU A 135 -22.34 10.86 17.69
N PRO A 136 -23.39 11.27 18.41
CA PRO A 136 -24.57 10.42 18.67
C PRO A 136 -25.42 10.13 17.43
N ALA A 137 -25.30 10.93 16.37
CA ALA A 137 -25.98 10.68 15.10
C ALA A 137 -25.37 9.52 14.29
N LEU A 138 -24.19 9.02 14.68
CA LEU A 138 -23.55 7.92 13.96
C LEU A 138 -24.28 6.60 14.19
N ALA A 139 -24.71 6.01 13.08
CA ALA A 139 -25.30 4.68 13.04
C ALA A 139 -24.21 3.58 13.08
N LEU A 140 -23.41 3.57 14.15
CA LEU A 140 -22.36 2.56 14.39
C LEU A 140 -23.00 1.21 14.76
N ASN A 141 -22.75 0.18 13.95
CA ASN A 141 -23.21 -1.18 14.21
C ASN A 141 -22.07 -1.98 14.86
N ASN A 142 -22.08 -2.03 16.19
CA ASN A 142 -21.08 -2.72 17.00
C ASN A 142 -21.71 -3.91 17.76
N PRO A 143 -21.44 -5.17 17.37
CA PRO A 143 -21.89 -6.35 18.11
C PRO A 143 -21.40 -6.38 19.57
N TRP A 144 -20.28 -5.71 19.88
CA TRP A 144 -19.68 -5.66 21.21
C TRP A 144 -20.03 -4.39 21.97
N GLN A 145 -21.07 -3.64 21.56
CA GLN A 145 -21.34 -2.31 22.11
C GLN A 145 -21.49 -2.26 23.64
N ALA A 146 -22.02 -3.34 24.25
CA ALA A 146 -22.24 -3.41 25.69
C ALA A 146 -20.95 -3.59 26.50
N SER A 147 -19.97 -4.34 25.98
CA SER A 147 -18.71 -4.63 26.65
C SER A 147 -17.57 -3.73 26.17
N ASP A 148 -17.46 -3.58 24.85
CA ASP A 148 -16.35 -2.95 24.14
C ASP A 148 -16.89 -1.91 23.14
N PRO A 149 -17.39 -0.75 23.60
CA PRO A 149 -17.75 0.33 22.70
C PRO A 149 -16.51 0.82 21.94
N VAL A 150 -16.69 1.35 20.73
CA VAL A 150 -15.59 2.02 20.01
C VAL A 150 -15.24 3.32 20.74
N ARG A 151 -13.98 3.46 21.16
CA ARG A 151 -13.44 4.61 21.90
C ARG A 151 -12.45 5.39 21.04
N ILE A 152 -12.09 6.61 21.46
CA ILE A 152 -11.12 7.46 20.76
C ILE A 152 -9.78 6.74 20.52
N ARG A 153 -9.26 6.03 21.54
CA ARG A 153 -8.03 5.22 21.39
C ARG A 153 -8.12 4.18 20.28
N HIS A 154 -9.29 3.59 20.06
CA HIS A 154 -9.48 2.56 19.04
C HIS A 154 -9.44 3.14 17.62
N LEU A 155 -9.85 4.40 17.44
CA LEU A 155 -9.72 5.10 16.16
C LEU A 155 -8.26 5.47 15.88
N LEU A 156 -7.56 6.02 16.88
CA LEU A 156 -6.15 6.41 16.81
C LEU A 156 -5.24 5.22 16.49
N ALA A 157 -5.39 4.12 17.23
CA ALA A 157 -4.56 2.93 17.12
C ALA A 157 -4.98 1.96 16.00
N HIS A 158 -5.96 2.32 15.17
CA HIS A 158 -6.53 1.43 14.17
C HIS A 158 -7.03 0.09 14.75
N THR A 159 -7.58 0.08 15.97
CA THR A 159 -8.13 -1.12 16.63
C THR A 159 -9.64 -1.08 16.79
N SER A 160 -10.32 -0.16 16.10
CA SER A 160 -11.79 -0.01 16.17
C SER A 160 -12.59 -1.16 15.55
N GLY A 161 -11.96 -2.00 14.74
CA GLY A 161 -12.63 -3.03 13.94
C GLY A 161 -13.48 -2.47 12.79
N LEU A 162 -13.45 -1.16 12.55
CA LEU A 162 -14.10 -0.54 11.39
C LEU A 162 -13.44 -0.99 10.08
N ASP A 163 -14.21 -0.95 9.01
CA ASP A 163 -13.68 -1.17 7.67
C ASP A 163 -12.81 0.01 7.20
N ASN A 164 -12.02 -0.18 6.14
CA ASN A 164 -11.04 0.82 5.73
C ASN A 164 -11.66 2.02 5.01
N VAL A 165 -12.09 1.80 3.77
CA VAL A 165 -12.63 2.81 2.84
C VAL A 165 -13.50 2.09 1.80
N ARG A 166 -14.47 2.80 1.23
CA ARG A 166 -15.29 2.36 0.08
C ARG A 166 -14.77 2.96 -1.23
N PHE A 167 -15.05 2.31 -2.34
CA PHE A 167 -14.65 2.78 -3.66
C PHE A 167 -15.19 4.19 -3.96
N TRP A 168 -16.44 4.48 -3.61
CA TRP A 168 -17.03 5.82 -3.77
C TRP A 168 -16.40 6.89 -2.86
N GLN A 169 -15.76 6.49 -1.76
CA GLN A 169 -15.03 7.42 -0.90
C GLN A 169 -13.62 7.72 -1.44
N ALA A 170 -12.96 6.72 -2.04
CA ALA A 170 -11.58 6.81 -2.54
C ALA A 170 -11.46 7.28 -3.99
N PHE A 171 -12.40 6.88 -4.85
CA PHE A 171 -12.40 7.12 -6.28
C PHE A 171 -13.65 7.90 -6.68
N SER A 172 -13.75 9.15 -6.19
CA SER A 172 -14.83 10.07 -6.56
C SER A 172 -14.29 11.46 -6.85
N LEU A 173 -14.83 12.10 -7.88
CA LEU A 173 -14.60 13.52 -8.18
C LEU A 173 -15.78 14.43 -7.75
N ASN A 174 -16.76 13.87 -7.04
CA ASN A 174 -17.89 14.63 -6.50
C ASN A 174 -17.53 15.53 -5.30
N PRO A 175 -16.55 15.20 -4.42
CA PRO A 175 -16.18 16.09 -3.33
C PRO A 175 -15.68 17.45 -3.81
N ALA A 176 -16.07 18.48 -3.08
CA ALA A 176 -15.50 19.82 -3.15
C ALA A 176 -14.53 20.03 -1.98
N PRO A 177 -13.65 21.05 -2.04
CA PRO A 177 -12.68 21.34 -0.98
C PRO A 177 -13.26 21.45 0.45
N GLN A 178 -14.53 21.88 0.56
CA GLN A 178 -15.26 22.10 1.81
C GLN A 178 -16.47 21.18 1.97
N THR A 179 -16.52 20.04 1.28
CA THR A 179 -17.57 19.05 1.50
C THR A 179 -17.59 18.64 2.98
N PRO A 180 -18.77 18.69 3.67
CA PRO A 180 -18.87 18.29 5.07
C PRO A 180 -18.39 16.86 5.30
N LEU A 181 -17.65 16.62 6.40
CA LEU A 181 -17.12 15.29 6.71
C LEU A 181 -18.23 14.22 6.84
N ALA A 182 -19.42 14.62 7.31
CA ALA A 182 -20.57 13.74 7.43
C ALA A 182 -20.99 13.09 6.08
N ALA A 183 -20.73 13.74 4.95
CA ALA A 183 -21.05 13.19 3.63
C ALA A 183 -20.26 11.91 3.31
N ALA A 184 -19.12 11.68 3.98
CA ALA A 184 -18.38 10.43 3.88
C ALA A 184 -19.11 9.26 4.57
N PHE A 185 -20.17 9.50 5.34
CA PHE A 185 -20.82 8.52 6.20
C PHE A 185 -22.32 8.29 5.89
N ASP A 186 -22.82 8.82 4.77
CA ASP A 186 -24.24 8.73 4.37
C ASP A 186 -24.69 7.33 3.87
N GLY A 187 -23.82 6.32 3.94
CA GLY A 187 -24.07 4.95 3.43
C GLY A 187 -24.94 4.05 4.32
N GLY A 188 -25.58 4.58 5.36
CA GLY A 188 -26.46 3.84 6.27
C GLY A 188 -25.74 2.89 7.24
N ARG A 189 -26.52 2.07 7.98
CA ARG A 189 -26.04 1.19 9.07
C ARG A 189 -25.02 0.13 8.66
N SER A 190 -24.93 -0.21 7.38
CA SER A 190 -23.96 -1.19 6.87
C SER A 190 -22.56 -0.62 6.68
N LEU A 191 -22.41 0.70 6.56
CA LEU A 191 -21.12 1.34 6.32
C LEU A 191 -20.20 1.23 7.55
N LEU A 192 -20.73 1.59 8.73
CA LEU A 192 -20.01 1.59 10.00
C LEU A 192 -20.25 0.31 10.80
N ARG A 193 -20.03 -0.85 10.15
CA ARG A 193 -20.05 -2.15 10.83
C ARG A 193 -18.69 -2.46 11.43
N VAL A 194 -18.67 -2.73 12.73
CA VAL A 194 -17.50 -3.22 13.46
C VAL A 194 -17.35 -4.73 13.19
N ARG A 195 -16.16 -5.16 12.76
CA ARG A 195 -15.87 -6.53 12.30
C ARG A 195 -14.90 -7.31 13.19
N ALA A 196 -14.32 -6.64 14.19
CA ALA A 196 -13.50 -7.23 15.23
C ALA A 196 -13.82 -6.53 16.56
N ARG A 197 -13.69 -7.24 17.69
CA ARG A 197 -13.88 -6.65 19.03
C ARG A 197 -12.97 -5.41 19.15
N PRO A 198 -13.52 -4.22 19.44
CA PRO A 198 -12.69 -3.02 19.54
C PRO A 198 -11.55 -3.20 20.55
N GLY A 199 -10.34 -2.81 20.16
CA GLY A 199 -9.12 -3.00 20.94
C GLY A 199 -8.39 -4.32 20.69
N SER A 200 -9.06 -5.39 20.26
CA SER A 200 -8.44 -6.73 20.22
C SER A 200 -7.43 -6.91 19.10
N ARG A 201 -7.64 -6.27 17.93
CA ARG A 201 -6.79 -6.45 16.76
C ARG A 201 -6.62 -5.16 15.98
N TYR A 202 -5.46 -5.03 15.37
CA TYR A 202 -5.21 -3.99 14.38
C TYR A 202 -5.99 -4.28 13.08
N ALA A 203 -6.69 -3.25 12.60
CA ALA A 203 -7.38 -3.19 11.31
C ALA A 203 -7.36 -1.73 10.83
N TYR A 204 -6.44 -1.44 9.91
CA TYR A 204 -6.26 -0.09 9.36
C TYR A 204 -7.57 0.50 8.82
N SER A 205 -7.88 1.74 9.24
CA SER A 205 -9.14 2.37 8.87
C SER A 205 -9.00 3.87 8.60
N ASN A 206 -9.16 4.24 7.32
CA ASN A 206 -9.32 5.64 6.92
C ASN A 206 -10.66 6.21 7.42
N MET A 207 -11.72 5.41 7.45
CA MET A 207 -13.00 5.82 8.06
C MET A 207 -12.83 6.20 9.53
N GLY A 208 -12.03 5.45 10.28
CA GLY A 208 -11.73 5.78 11.69
C GLY A 208 -11.09 7.16 11.86
N TYR A 209 -10.16 7.54 10.97
CA TYR A 209 -9.57 8.89 10.98
C TYR A 209 -10.53 9.96 10.47
N GLY A 210 -11.42 9.62 9.53
CA GLY A 210 -12.55 10.49 9.16
C GLY A 210 -13.43 10.84 10.36
N LEU A 211 -13.72 9.86 11.22
CA LEU A 211 -14.45 10.07 12.47
C LEU A 211 -13.64 10.92 13.48
N LEU A 212 -12.32 10.78 13.56
CA LEU A 212 -11.48 11.65 14.40
C LEU A 212 -11.56 13.12 13.96
N GLY A 213 -11.60 13.40 12.66
CA GLY A 213 -11.86 14.74 12.14
C GLY A 213 -13.20 15.30 12.63
N MET A 214 -14.28 14.51 12.53
CA MET A 214 -15.60 14.89 13.05
C MET A 214 -15.61 15.07 14.59
N VAL A 215 -14.84 14.27 15.33
CA VAL A 215 -14.66 14.44 16.78
C VAL A 215 -14.02 15.80 17.08
N ILE A 216 -12.97 16.19 16.37
CA ILE A 216 -12.36 17.52 16.51
C ILE A 216 -13.40 18.60 16.24
N GLU A 217 -14.14 18.51 15.13
CA GLU A 217 -15.18 19.50 14.78
C GLU A 217 -16.25 19.62 15.87
N LYS A 218 -16.70 18.49 16.40
CA LYS A 218 -17.75 18.44 17.41
C LYS A 218 -17.30 18.98 18.76
N VAL A 219 -16.08 18.65 19.20
CA VAL A 219 -15.53 19.09 20.49
C VAL A 219 -15.16 20.57 20.42
N THR A 220 -14.65 21.04 19.28
CA THR A 220 -14.10 22.40 19.13
C THR A 220 -15.09 23.43 18.60
N GLY A 221 -16.15 23.01 17.90
CA GLY A 221 -17.11 23.91 17.26
C GLY A 221 -16.59 24.57 15.98
N GLN A 222 -15.44 24.14 15.45
CA GLN A 222 -14.83 24.68 14.23
C GLN A 222 -14.29 23.57 13.31
N PRO A 223 -14.09 23.83 12.01
CA PRO A 223 -13.49 22.86 11.09
C PRO A 223 -12.15 22.32 11.61
N TYR A 224 -11.92 21.02 11.47
CA TYR A 224 -10.72 20.37 12.03
C TYR A 224 -9.43 20.98 11.46
N GLU A 225 -9.43 21.42 10.20
CA GLU A 225 -8.29 22.07 9.55
C GLU A 225 -7.90 23.36 10.26
N ARG A 226 -8.89 24.16 10.67
CA ARG A 226 -8.66 25.41 11.40
C ARG A 226 -8.15 25.16 12.81
N TYR A 227 -8.70 24.13 13.48
CA TYR A 227 -8.20 23.72 14.79
C TYR A 227 -6.75 23.25 14.71
N LEU A 228 -6.43 22.34 13.80
CA LEU A 228 -5.08 21.80 13.66
C LEU A 228 -4.08 22.87 13.22
N ASP A 229 -4.46 23.79 12.35
CA ASP A 229 -3.59 24.91 12.01
C ASP A 229 -3.24 25.76 13.25
N ALA A 230 -4.26 26.29 13.95
CA ALA A 230 -4.07 27.20 15.07
C ALA A 230 -3.50 26.53 16.34
N GLN A 231 -3.87 25.28 16.60
CA GLN A 231 -3.57 24.57 17.85
C GLN A 231 -2.54 23.46 17.67
N LEU A 232 -1.98 23.24 16.49
CA LEU A 232 -0.91 22.26 16.32
C LEU A 232 0.20 22.78 15.40
N LEU A 233 -0.13 23.08 14.15
CA LEU A 233 0.88 23.41 13.14
C LEU A 233 1.60 24.73 13.47
N GLN A 234 0.86 25.81 13.75
CA GLN A 234 1.46 27.11 14.09
C GLN A 234 2.31 27.05 15.37
N PRO A 235 1.85 26.46 16.50
CA PRO A 235 2.69 26.29 17.69
C PRO A 235 3.97 25.48 17.44
N LEU A 236 3.92 24.43 16.61
CA LEU A 236 5.10 23.63 16.23
C LEU A 236 6.00 24.33 15.20
N GLY A 237 5.65 25.54 14.76
CA GLY A 237 6.39 26.29 13.75
C GLY A 237 6.27 25.71 12.34
N MET A 238 5.26 24.87 12.07
CA MET A 238 5.00 24.22 10.78
C MET A 238 4.20 25.12 9.83
N ALA A 239 4.73 26.31 9.54
CA ALA A 239 4.02 27.36 8.81
C ALA A 239 3.76 27.06 7.32
N ASP A 240 4.48 26.10 6.73
CA ASP A 240 4.31 25.65 5.34
C ASP A 240 3.46 24.38 5.23
N SER A 241 2.82 23.98 6.34
CA SER A 241 1.97 22.81 6.43
C SER A 241 0.50 23.18 6.52
N THR A 242 -0.39 22.37 5.93
CA THR A 242 -1.82 22.62 6.04
C THR A 242 -2.65 21.35 5.83
N PHE A 243 -3.77 21.28 6.55
CA PHE A 243 -4.86 20.34 6.27
C PHE A 243 -5.90 20.90 5.31
N THR A 244 -5.83 22.19 4.95
CA THR A 244 -6.72 22.77 3.94
C THR A 244 -6.39 22.21 2.56
N PHE A 245 -7.41 21.99 1.73
CA PHE A 245 -7.19 21.52 0.37
C PHE A 245 -6.44 22.57 -0.45
N VAL A 246 -5.32 22.15 -1.04
CA VAL A 246 -4.53 22.91 -2.02
C VAL A 246 -4.29 22.04 -3.24
N THR A 247 -4.21 22.67 -4.40
CA THR A 247 -3.97 22.00 -5.68
C THR A 247 -3.05 22.86 -6.55
N GLN A 248 -2.66 22.37 -7.71
CA GLN A 248 -1.70 23.05 -8.58
C GLN A 248 -2.35 24.15 -9.44
N THR A 249 -3.70 24.18 -9.53
CA THR A 249 -4.44 25.09 -10.42
C THR A 249 -5.75 25.60 -9.79
N GLY A 250 -6.34 26.66 -10.35
CA GLY A 250 -7.64 27.17 -9.91
C GLY A 250 -7.60 27.97 -8.61
N ALA A 251 -8.74 28.06 -7.91
CA ALA A 251 -8.91 28.95 -6.76
C ALA A 251 -8.11 28.53 -5.51
N GLN A 252 -7.72 27.26 -5.41
CA GLN A 252 -6.90 26.72 -4.32
C GLN A 252 -5.46 26.44 -4.81
N ALA A 253 -5.02 27.13 -5.87
CA ALA A 253 -3.69 26.96 -6.43
C ALA A 253 -2.60 27.33 -5.43
N ASP A 254 -1.61 26.46 -5.30
CA ASP A 254 -0.35 26.73 -4.61
C ASP A 254 0.82 26.55 -5.59
N PRO A 255 1.57 27.61 -5.92
CA PRO A 255 2.68 27.53 -6.86
C PRO A 255 3.89 26.75 -6.34
N ARG A 256 3.97 26.46 -5.03
CA ARG A 256 5.00 25.60 -4.42
C ARG A 256 4.59 24.13 -4.36
N LEU A 257 3.33 23.78 -4.60
CA LEU A 257 2.88 22.39 -4.59
C LEU A 257 3.43 21.63 -5.81
N ALA A 258 4.13 20.52 -5.55
CA ALA A 258 4.55 19.61 -6.61
C ALA A 258 3.34 19.03 -7.36
N MET A 259 3.48 18.82 -8.67
CA MET A 259 2.55 18.02 -9.46
C MET A 259 2.73 16.54 -9.09
N GLY A 260 1.63 15.82 -8.84
CA GLY A 260 1.67 14.38 -8.65
C GLY A 260 1.87 13.67 -9.99
N HIS A 261 2.45 12.48 -9.97
CA HIS A 261 2.67 11.70 -11.19
C HIS A 261 2.35 10.22 -10.97
N PHE A 262 1.96 9.53 -12.03
CA PHE A 262 2.03 8.07 -12.13
C PHE A 262 3.28 7.66 -12.91
N GLU A 263 3.38 6.36 -13.19
CA GLU A 263 4.39 5.78 -14.05
C GLU A 263 4.54 6.56 -15.38
N HIS A 264 5.76 6.61 -15.89
CA HIS A 264 6.11 7.34 -17.12
C HIS A 264 5.85 8.86 -17.04
N GLY A 265 5.76 9.43 -15.84
CA GLY A 265 5.59 10.88 -15.64
C GLY A 265 4.20 11.39 -15.99
N ALA A 266 3.18 10.52 -16.01
CA ALA A 266 1.81 10.92 -16.27
C ALA A 266 1.28 11.82 -15.13
N ALA A 267 1.09 13.11 -15.41
CA ALA A 267 0.71 14.09 -14.41
C ALA A 267 -0.70 13.84 -13.84
N GLN A 268 -0.84 14.08 -12.54
CA GLN A 268 -2.07 13.92 -11.77
C GLN A 268 -2.23 15.07 -10.79
N ALA A 269 -3.17 15.96 -11.09
CA ALA A 269 -3.51 17.07 -10.21
C ALA A 269 -4.17 16.57 -8.92
N ALA A 270 -3.97 17.31 -7.84
CA ALA A 270 -4.66 17.04 -6.58
C ALA A 270 -6.15 17.30 -6.71
N VAL A 271 -6.97 16.38 -6.17
CA VAL A 271 -8.43 16.46 -6.16
C VAL A 271 -8.97 16.43 -4.72
N PRO A 272 -10.09 17.09 -4.43
CA PRO A 272 -10.75 16.95 -3.13
C PRO A 272 -11.21 15.51 -2.89
N GLN A 273 -11.31 15.11 -1.63
CA GLN A 273 -11.68 13.74 -1.23
C GLN A 273 -12.69 13.74 -0.08
N TYR A 274 -13.39 12.64 0.16
CA TYR A 274 -14.36 12.54 1.27
C TYR A 274 -13.67 12.38 2.63
N LEU A 275 -12.74 11.44 2.76
CA LEU A 275 -12.04 11.12 4.01
C LEU A 275 -10.80 12.02 4.22
N ARG A 276 -10.97 13.34 4.07
CA ARG A 276 -9.89 14.35 4.17
C ARG A 276 -9.03 14.20 5.43
N PRO A 277 -9.56 13.98 6.64
CA PRO A 277 -8.76 13.77 7.85
C PRO A 277 -7.73 12.63 7.74
N ALA A 278 -8.00 11.61 6.91
CA ALA A 278 -7.14 10.45 6.79
C ALA A 278 -5.94 10.68 5.83
N ALA A 279 -6.03 11.61 4.87
CA ALA A 279 -5.02 11.69 3.80
C ALA A 279 -4.73 13.10 3.27
N GLN A 280 -5.56 14.11 3.57
CA GLN A 280 -5.35 15.48 3.11
C GLN A 280 -4.39 16.20 4.05
N PHE A 281 -3.10 16.16 3.72
CA PHE A 281 -2.09 16.95 4.38
C PHE A 281 -0.99 17.34 3.39
N THR A 282 -0.73 18.64 3.30
CA THR A 282 0.33 19.21 2.47
C THR A 282 1.38 19.83 3.38
N THR A 283 2.64 19.51 3.15
CA THR A 283 3.76 19.89 4.02
C THR A 283 5.04 20.11 3.21
N THR A 284 6.10 20.59 3.87
CA THR A 284 7.48 20.60 3.36
C THR A 284 8.35 19.62 4.15
N ALA A 285 9.55 19.32 3.65
CA ALA A 285 10.54 18.53 4.37
C ALA A 285 10.95 19.18 5.70
N ALA A 286 11.19 20.50 5.70
CA ALA A 286 11.58 21.24 6.89
C ALA A 286 10.53 21.15 8.02
N ASP A 287 9.25 21.29 7.68
CA ASP A 287 8.17 21.20 8.67
C ASP A 287 8.00 19.77 9.21
N MET A 288 8.19 18.75 8.37
CA MET A 288 8.19 17.36 8.83
C MET A 288 9.37 17.06 9.76
N GLY A 289 10.52 17.70 9.57
CA GLY A 289 11.63 17.66 10.52
C GLY A 289 11.24 18.22 11.90
N LYS A 290 10.55 19.36 11.95
CA LYS A 290 10.03 19.94 13.21
C LYS A 290 9.01 19.02 13.90
N LEU A 291 8.11 18.42 13.10
CA LEU A 291 7.16 17.43 13.62
C LEU A 291 7.89 16.22 14.21
N ALA A 292 8.90 15.69 13.50
CA ALA A 292 9.69 14.56 13.96
C ALA A 292 10.44 14.86 15.27
N GLN A 293 11.03 16.05 15.40
CA GLN A 293 11.63 16.51 16.66
C GLN A 293 10.63 16.51 17.81
N PHE A 294 9.43 17.06 17.58
CA PHE A 294 8.39 17.07 18.61
C PHE A 294 7.92 15.66 18.99
N LEU A 295 7.77 14.76 18.02
CA LEU A 295 7.36 13.36 18.25
C LEU A 295 8.36 12.58 19.09
N MET A 296 9.66 12.89 19.01
CA MET A 296 10.70 12.27 19.84
C MET A 296 10.87 12.95 21.21
N GLY A 297 10.26 14.12 21.41
CA GLY A 297 10.37 14.90 22.64
C GLY A 297 9.43 14.47 23.77
N ASP A 298 9.44 15.25 24.86
CA ASP A 298 8.68 14.99 26.08
C ASP A 298 7.25 15.58 26.08
N GLY A 299 6.77 16.03 24.92
CA GLY A 299 5.44 16.65 24.79
C GLY A 299 5.38 18.10 25.26
N LYS A 300 6.51 18.76 25.55
CA LYS A 300 6.54 20.19 25.89
C LYS A 300 6.82 21.06 24.67
N LEU A 301 6.31 22.29 24.74
CA LEU A 301 6.63 23.37 23.81
C LEU A 301 7.00 24.60 24.63
N GLN A 302 8.18 25.18 24.39
CA GLN A 302 8.70 26.33 25.14
C GLN A 302 8.66 26.12 26.67
N GLY A 303 9.00 24.90 27.12
CA GLY A 303 9.00 24.53 28.54
C GLY A 303 7.62 24.29 29.17
N LYS A 304 6.52 24.49 28.43
CA LYS A 304 5.15 24.23 28.91
C LYS A 304 4.63 22.92 28.34
N ARG A 305 3.84 22.19 29.14
CA ARG A 305 3.13 20.99 28.69
C ARG A 305 2.21 21.35 27.51
N PHE A 306 2.41 20.65 26.38
CA PHE A 306 1.62 20.83 25.17
C PHE A 306 0.77 19.58 24.89
N ILE A 307 1.41 18.41 24.93
CA ILE A 307 0.76 17.11 25.04
C ILE A 307 1.24 16.46 26.34
N ASP A 308 0.37 15.72 27.01
CA ASP A 308 0.73 14.98 28.22
C ASP A 308 1.89 14.02 27.92
N PRO A 309 3.01 14.07 28.67
CA PRO A 309 4.15 13.17 28.47
C PRO A 309 3.77 11.67 28.47
N ALA A 310 2.75 11.27 29.23
CA ALA A 310 2.27 9.90 29.25
C ALA A 310 1.67 9.46 27.90
N LEU A 311 1.14 10.40 27.11
CA LEU A 311 0.62 10.14 25.77
C LEU A 311 1.74 10.07 24.72
N MET A 312 2.88 10.72 24.96
CA MET A 312 4.03 10.69 24.05
C MET A 312 4.63 9.28 23.95
N GLY A 313 4.76 8.57 25.08
CA GLY A 313 5.20 7.17 25.09
C GLY A 313 4.26 6.24 24.32
N ALA A 314 2.96 6.52 24.35
CA ALA A 314 1.93 5.72 23.67
C ALA A 314 1.83 5.97 22.15
N LEU A 315 2.60 6.90 21.58
CA LEU A 315 2.53 7.21 20.14
C LEU A 315 2.86 6.01 19.26
N SER A 316 3.86 5.23 19.66
CA SER A 316 4.35 4.06 18.93
C SER A 316 4.13 2.74 19.67
N GLU A 317 3.85 2.76 20.97
CA GLU A 317 3.66 1.56 21.77
C GLU A 317 2.34 0.84 21.42
N PRO A 318 2.39 -0.39 20.85
CA PRO A 318 1.18 -1.15 20.59
C PRO A 318 0.57 -1.64 21.91
N ALA A 319 -0.52 -1.01 22.34
CA ALA A 319 -1.21 -1.34 23.58
C ALA A 319 -2.61 -1.93 23.33
N GLY A 320 -2.99 -2.92 24.13
CA GLY A 320 -4.36 -3.43 24.22
C GLY A 320 -4.75 -4.53 23.21
N THR A 321 -4.01 -4.71 22.12
CA THR A 321 -4.27 -5.82 21.18
C THR A 321 -3.90 -7.18 21.74
N ASP A 322 -4.58 -8.23 21.27
CA ASP A 322 -4.29 -9.61 21.67
C ASP A 322 -2.83 -10.00 21.32
N ALA A 323 -2.30 -9.47 20.22
CA ALA A 323 -0.90 -9.69 19.82
C ALA A 323 0.10 -9.02 20.78
N ALA A 324 -0.16 -7.78 21.17
CA ALA A 324 0.65 -7.07 22.16
C ALA A 324 0.61 -7.75 23.54
N GLN A 325 -0.59 -8.18 23.97
CA GLN A 325 -0.77 -8.92 25.23
C GLN A 325 0.00 -10.26 25.24
N ALA A 326 0.18 -10.88 24.08
CA ALA A 326 0.98 -12.09 23.91
C ALA A 326 2.48 -11.84 23.75
N GLY A 327 2.95 -10.60 23.96
CA GLY A 327 4.37 -10.25 23.98
C GLY A 327 4.94 -9.78 22.64
N LEU A 328 4.12 -9.55 21.61
CA LEU A 328 4.60 -8.98 20.36
C LEU A 328 4.77 -7.46 20.48
N ALA A 329 6.02 -6.99 20.50
CA ALA A 329 6.35 -5.57 20.63
C ALA A 329 6.18 -4.77 19.32
N THR A 330 6.06 -5.44 18.17
CA THR A 330 5.75 -4.80 16.89
C THR A 330 4.24 -4.59 16.73
N GLY A 331 3.83 -3.41 16.31
CA GLY A 331 2.42 -3.07 16.11
C GLY A 331 2.22 -1.56 16.01
N HIS A 332 0.97 -1.12 16.03
CA HIS A 332 0.60 0.29 15.94
C HIS A 332 0.22 0.87 17.31
N GLY A 333 0.87 1.96 17.70
CA GLY A 333 0.49 2.79 18.85
C GLY A 333 -0.60 3.80 18.50
N LEU A 334 -0.66 4.95 19.17
CA LEU A 334 -1.69 5.96 18.91
C LEU A 334 -1.48 6.76 17.61
N ALA A 335 -0.27 6.75 17.04
CA ALA A 335 0.04 7.53 15.84
C ALA A 335 1.03 6.86 14.88
N LEU A 336 1.90 5.97 15.38
CA LEU A 336 3.00 5.35 14.63
C LEU A 336 2.99 3.84 14.84
N ALA A 337 3.57 3.11 13.89
CA ALA A 337 3.82 1.68 14.05
C ALA A 337 5.29 1.38 14.28
N VAL A 338 5.61 0.57 15.30
CA VAL A 338 6.95 0.00 15.47
C VAL A 338 7.19 -1.00 14.35
N ARG A 339 8.26 -0.78 13.59
CA ARG A 339 8.66 -1.61 12.47
C ARG A 339 10.16 -1.86 12.53
N ASP A 340 10.51 -3.10 12.23
CA ASP A 340 11.87 -3.54 12.01
C ASP A 340 12.11 -3.62 10.50
N ARG A 341 12.95 -2.72 10.00
CA ARG A 341 13.23 -2.54 8.57
C ARG A 341 14.74 -2.49 8.40
N HIS A 342 15.29 -3.42 7.61
CA HIS A 342 16.73 -3.51 7.38
C HIS A 342 17.53 -3.68 8.67
N ASN A 343 16.99 -4.41 9.65
CA ASN A 343 17.52 -4.57 11.01
C ASN A 343 17.62 -3.26 11.81
N VAL A 344 16.91 -2.21 11.39
CA VAL A 344 16.75 -0.98 12.17
C VAL A 344 15.31 -0.92 12.67
N VAL A 345 15.15 -0.80 13.99
CA VAL A 345 13.84 -0.74 14.63
C VAL A 345 13.47 0.71 14.87
N GLY A 346 12.36 1.16 14.29
CA GLY A 346 11.86 2.52 14.44
C GLY A 346 10.34 2.59 14.42
N ALA A 347 9.81 3.74 14.82
CA ALA A 347 8.38 4.01 14.75
C ALA A 347 8.08 4.79 13.46
N CYS A 348 7.30 4.20 12.57
CA CYS A 348 7.09 4.71 11.21
C CYS A 348 5.62 4.82 10.85
N HIS A 349 5.32 5.71 9.90
CA HIS A 349 4.03 5.75 9.21
C HIS A 349 4.26 5.98 7.70
N PRO A 350 3.83 5.05 6.82
CA PRO A 350 3.85 5.27 5.38
C PRO A 350 2.68 6.14 4.91
N GLY A 351 2.84 6.80 3.78
CA GLY A 351 1.80 7.64 3.18
C GLY A 351 1.67 7.39 1.69
N THR A 352 0.42 7.32 1.23
CA THR A 352 0.08 7.38 -0.20
C THR A 352 -1.04 8.39 -0.36
N ALA A 353 -0.84 9.31 -1.30
CA ALA A 353 -1.89 10.13 -1.89
C ALA A 353 -1.84 9.91 -3.40
N VAL A 354 -2.91 10.25 -4.10
CA VAL A 354 -2.97 10.04 -5.56
C VAL A 354 -1.82 10.80 -6.24
N GLY A 355 -0.87 10.06 -6.82
CA GLY A 355 0.32 10.63 -7.47
C GLY A 355 1.49 10.97 -6.52
N PHE A 356 1.43 10.57 -5.25
CA PHE A 356 2.47 10.81 -4.24
C PHE A 356 2.68 9.63 -3.29
N ARG A 357 3.92 9.43 -2.84
CA ARG A 357 4.26 8.50 -1.76
C ARG A 357 5.14 9.16 -0.72
N ALA A 358 5.03 8.75 0.53
CA ALA A 358 5.80 9.31 1.62
C ALA A 358 6.12 8.27 2.70
N MET A 359 7.13 8.56 3.51
CA MET A 359 7.50 7.83 4.71
C MET A 359 7.95 8.81 5.78
N LEU A 360 7.49 8.61 7.02
CA LEU A 360 8.06 9.21 8.22
C LEU A 360 8.50 8.08 9.14
N CYS A 361 9.73 8.15 9.65
CA CYS A 361 10.25 7.24 10.66
C CYS A 361 11.01 8.02 11.74
N ILE A 362 10.77 7.69 13.01
CA ILE A 362 11.48 8.24 14.16
C ILE A 362 12.20 7.13 14.93
N TYR A 363 13.33 7.50 15.54
CA TYR A 363 14.21 6.65 16.32
C TYR A 363 14.54 7.37 17.64
N PRO A 364 13.61 7.37 18.62
CA PRO A 364 13.75 8.16 19.84
C PRO A 364 15.01 7.80 20.65
N GLU A 365 15.43 6.53 20.65
CA GLU A 365 16.66 6.09 21.34
C GLU A 365 17.94 6.68 20.73
N GLN A 366 17.89 7.13 19.48
CA GLN A 366 19.01 7.72 18.75
C GLN A 366 18.83 9.22 18.51
N ASP A 367 17.78 9.84 19.07
CA ASP A 367 17.40 11.24 18.81
C ASP A 367 17.38 11.60 17.31
N SER A 368 17.01 10.62 16.47
CA SER A 368 17.15 10.71 15.02
C SER A 368 15.87 10.36 14.29
N ALA A 369 15.64 10.97 13.13
CA ALA A 369 14.45 10.69 12.32
C ALA A 369 14.70 10.99 10.85
N PHE A 370 13.89 10.39 9.98
CA PHE A 370 13.78 10.84 8.60
C PHE A 370 12.34 10.98 8.14
N PHE A 371 12.13 11.90 7.20
CA PHE A 371 10.95 11.99 6.37
C PHE A 371 11.38 12.03 4.91
N VAL A 372 10.64 11.36 4.03
CA VAL A 372 10.83 11.43 2.58
C VAL A 372 9.48 11.40 1.88
N ALA A 373 9.35 12.19 0.82
CA ALA A 373 8.18 12.20 -0.04
C ALA A 373 8.58 12.29 -1.51
N PHE A 374 7.84 11.55 -2.35
CA PHE A 374 7.99 11.46 -3.79
C PHE A 374 6.72 12.00 -4.43
N ASN A 375 6.86 12.81 -5.48
CA ASN A 375 5.73 13.24 -6.30
C ASN A 375 5.45 12.25 -7.44
N THR A 376 5.58 10.95 -7.16
CA THR A 376 5.25 9.87 -8.07
C THR A 376 4.68 8.69 -7.30
N ASP A 377 3.59 8.14 -7.81
CA ASP A 377 2.94 6.91 -7.35
C ASP A 377 3.13 5.84 -8.43
N ALA A 378 4.30 5.22 -8.45
CA ALA A 378 4.66 4.09 -9.31
C ALA A 378 4.55 2.78 -8.52
N GLU A 379 3.90 1.77 -9.10
CA GLU A 379 3.66 0.48 -8.42
C GLU A 379 4.93 -0.38 -8.39
N ALA A 380 5.70 -0.37 -9.48
CA ALA A 380 6.88 -1.23 -9.65
C ALA A 380 8.19 -0.69 -8.99
N ALA A 381 8.20 0.54 -8.47
CA ALA A 381 9.41 1.19 -7.96
C ALA A 381 9.83 0.69 -6.56
N ASP A 382 11.13 0.51 -6.34
CA ASP A 382 11.72 0.19 -5.02
C ASP A 382 11.94 1.45 -4.16
N TYR A 383 10.88 1.93 -3.52
CA TYR A 383 10.98 3.04 -2.56
C TYR A 383 11.84 2.70 -1.34
N GLU A 384 12.02 1.42 -1.01
CA GLU A 384 12.83 1.02 0.14
C GLU A 384 14.32 1.30 -0.07
N ARG A 385 14.76 1.43 -1.33
CA ARG A 385 16.09 1.92 -1.66
C ARG A 385 16.41 3.25 -0.99
N PHE A 386 15.50 4.22 -1.07
CA PHE A 386 15.71 5.54 -0.49
C PHE A 386 15.67 5.50 1.03
N ASN A 387 14.82 4.64 1.62
CA ASN A 387 14.86 4.42 3.06
C ASN A 387 16.23 3.87 3.48
N ARG A 388 16.81 2.90 2.75
CA ARG A 388 18.16 2.39 3.04
C ARG A 388 19.24 3.49 2.95
N LEU A 389 19.13 4.40 1.99
CA LEU A 389 20.06 5.54 1.88
C LEU A 389 19.97 6.46 3.10
N LEU A 390 18.76 6.83 3.52
CA LEU A 390 18.54 7.68 4.71
C LEU A 390 18.96 6.99 6.01
N LEU A 391 18.65 5.70 6.17
CA LEU A 391 19.10 4.92 7.32
C LEU A 391 20.63 4.87 7.43
N ARG A 392 21.32 4.76 6.29
CA ARG A 392 22.78 4.76 6.21
C ARG A 392 23.37 6.13 6.50
N ASP A 393 22.79 7.21 5.96
CA ASP A 393 23.28 8.58 6.17
C ASP A 393 23.09 9.04 7.63
N LEU A 394 22.00 8.61 8.27
CA LEU A 394 21.76 8.80 9.71
C LEU A 394 22.65 7.92 10.62
N GLU A 395 23.44 7.00 10.05
CA GLU A 395 24.30 6.07 10.79
C GLU A 395 23.55 5.26 11.88
N LEU A 396 22.28 4.89 11.61
CA LEU A 396 21.46 4.21 12.60
C LEU A 396 21.99 2.79 12.88
N PRO A 397 22.06 2.38 14.16
CA PRO A 397 22.64 1.10 14.54
C PRO A 397 21.79 -0.06 14.05
N LEU A 398 22.45 -1.02 13.40
CA LEU A 398 21.83 -2.30 13.08
C LEU A 398 21.65 -3.11 14.37
N ARG A 399 20.43 -3.62 14.59
CA ARG A 399 20.11 -4.48 15.72
C ARG A 399 20.46 -5.92 15.39
N ALA A 400 21.20 -6.56 16.30
CA ALA A 400 21.47 -7.98 16.20
C ALA A 400 20.15 -8.77 16.26
N PRO A 401 20.00 -9.84 15.45
CA PRO A 401 18.79 -10.63 15.48
C PRO A 401 18.58 -11.29 16.86
N ALA A 402 17.35 -11.20 17.40
CA ALA A 402 16.95 -11.81 18.67
C ALA A 402 17.32 -13.31 18.72
N PRO A 403 17.81 -13.85 19.84
CA PRO A 403 18.20 -15.25 19.90
C PRO A 403 17.00 -16.17 19.61
N GLN A 404 17.28 -17.28 18.93
CA GLN A 404 16.29 -18.36 18.80
C GLN A 404 15.98 -18.92 20.19
N GLY A 405 14.73 -19.27 20.42
CA GLY A 405 14.27 -19.88 21.67
C GLY A 405 13.52 -21.17 21.43
N THR A 406 13.04 -21.78 22.51
CA THR A 406 12.30 -23.05 22.42
C THR A 406 10.86 -22.78 21.97
N PRO A 407 10.40 -23.38 20.85
CA PRO A 407 9.00 -23.27 20.44
C PRO A 407 8.08 -23.99 21.43
N ALA A 408 6.80 -23.61 21.45
CA ALA A 408 5.79 -24.33 22.21
C ALA A 408 5.70 -25.80 21.73
N PRO A 409 5.54 -26.79 22.63
CA PRO A 409 5.44 -28.20 22.25
C PRO A 409 4.30 -28.51 21.27
N THR A 410 3.30 -27.62 21.19
CA THR A 410 2.13 -27.74 20.33
C THR A 410 2.25 -26.97 19.02
N VAL A 411 3.43 -26.44 18.66
CA VAL A 411 3.61 -25.59 17.46
C VAL A 411 3.13 -26.30 16.19
N GLU A 412 3.32 -27.62 16.08
CA GLU A 412 2.89 -28.42 14.94
C GLU A 412 1.36 -28.35 14.72
N ASN A 413 0.57 -28.16 15.78
CA ASN A 413 -0.89 -28.06 15.73
C ASN A 413 -1.39 -26.77 15.05
N TRP A 414 -0.49 -25.81 14.79
CA TRP A 414 -0.81 -24.53 14.15
C TRP A 414 -0.71 -24.59 12.63
N GLN A 415 -0.20 -25.68 12.06
CA GLN A 415 -0.17 -25.85 10.62
C GLN A 415 -1.56 -25.76 9.99
N GLY A 416 -1.63 -25.26 8.76
CA GLY A 416 -2.88 -25.14 8.00
C GLY A 416 -2.95 -23.96 7.06
N VAL A 417 -4.16 -23.68 6.58
CA VAL A 417 -4.47 -22.53 5.70
C VAL A 417 -5.06 -21.41 6.54
N TYR A 418 -4.55 -20.21 6.33
CA TYR A 418 -4.93 -18.98 7.04
C TYR A 418 -5.41 -17.94 6.05
N VAL A 419 -6.50 -17.23 6.37
CA VAL A 419 -7.06 -16.15 5.54
C VAL A 419 -7.07 -14.83 6.33
N PRO A 420 -6.93 -13.66 5.67
CA PRO A 420 -6.98 -12.37 6.36
C PRO A 420 -8.25 -12.21 7.20
N SER A 421 -8.11 -11.81 8.48
CA SER A 421 -9.21 -11.67 9.43
C SER A 421 -8.95 -10.54 10.44
N PRO A 422 -9.64 -9.39 10.34
CA PRO A 422 -10.61 -9.05 9.29
C PRO A 422 -9.94 -8.83 7.93
N SER A 423 -10.71 -8.99 6.84
CA SER A 423 -10.25 -8.60 5.51
C SER A 423 -10.01 -7.07 5.46
N PRO A 424 -9.00 -6.57 4.74
CA PRO A 424 -8.74 -5.12 4.65
C PRO A 424 -9.94 -4.30 4.17
N MET A 425 -10.70 -4.84 3.22
CA MET A 425 -11.97 -4.28 2.75
C MET A 425 -13.06 -5.34 2.86
N ALA A 426 -14.19 -5.04 3.52
CA ALA A 426 -15.25 -6.04 3.72
C ALA A 426 -15.87 -6.50 2.39
N SER A 427 -16.00 -5.60 1.41
CA SER A 427 -16.51 -5.92 0.07
C SER A 427 -15.60 -6.85 -0.73
N MET A 428 -14.31 -6.95 -0.37
CA MET A 428 -13.33 -7.82 -1.03
C MET A 428 -13.05 -9.11 -0.27
N ALA A 429 -13.78 -9.39 0.83
CA ALA A 429 -13.51 -10.53 1.70
C ALA A 429 -13.50 -11.89 0.98
N TRP A 430 -14.32 -12.06 -0.06
CA TRP A 430 -14.29 -13.29 -0.87
C TRP A 430 -13.01 -13.40 -1.71
N VAL A 431 -12.60 -12.31 -2.36
CA VAL A 431 -11.37 -12.25 -3.17
C VAL A 431 -10.16 -12.51 -2.27
N ASP A 432 -10.11 -11.86 -1.10
CA ASP A 432 -9.06 -12.05 -0.10
C ASP A 432 -9.03 -13.49 0.44
N ALA A 433 -10.18 -14.12 0.63
CA ALA A 433 -10.22 -15.53 1.06
C ALA A 433 -9.67 -16.47 -0.02
N VAL A 434 -10.00 -16.23 -1.29
CA VAL A 434 -9.63 -17.12 -2.41
C VAL A 434 -8.17 -16.95 -2.84
N PHE A 435 -7.68 -15.71 -2.86
CA PHE A 435 -6.37 -15.34 -3.42
C PHE A 435 -5.40 -14.75 -2.37
N GLY A 436 -5.88 -14.29 -1.22
CA GLY A 436 -5.06 -13.68 -0.16
C GLY A 436 -4.69 -14.64 0.97
N PHE A 437 -4.87 -15.96 0.79
CA PHE A 437 -4.56 -16.95 1.82
C PHE A 437 -3.06 -17.20 1.95
N THR A 438 -2.65 -17.68 3.13
CA THR A 438 -1.29 -18.15 3.41
C THR A 438 -1.33 -19.52 4.06
N ARG A 439 -0.29 -20.33 3.85
CA ARG A 439 -0.14 -21.65 4.45
C ARG A 439 0.97 -21.59 5.48
N LEU A 440 0.69 -22.10 6.67
CA LEU A 440 1.67 -22.27 7.72
C LEU A 440 2.11 -23.74 7.75
N LYS A 441 3.41 -23.98 7.65
CA LYS A 441 4.03 -25.31 7.74
C LYS A 441 5.11 -25.33 8.82
N TRP A 442 5.26 -26.45 9.50
CA TRP A 442 6.32 -26.71 10.48
C TRP A 442 7.23 -27.81 9.93
N ASP A 443 8.54 -27.62 9.97
CA ASP A 443 9.51 -28.61 9.49
C ASP A 443 10.24 -29.37 10.61
N GLY A 444 10.02 -28.98 11.86
CA GLY A 444 10.73 -29.49 13.04
C GLY A 444 11.56 -28.44 13.77
N GLU A 445 11.92 -27.34 13.09
CA GLU A 445 12.79 -26.28 13.60
C GLU A 445 12.17 -24.88 13.42
N SER A 446 11.62 -24.61 12.24
CA SER A 446 11.08 -23.30 11.85
C SER A 446 9.65 -23.42 11.30
N LEU A 447 8.90 -22.32 11.43
CA LEU A 447 7.62 -22.16 10.75
C LEU A 447 7.82 -21.50 9.40
N PHE A 448 7.21 -22.03 8.34
CA PHE A 448 7.19 -21.42 7.02
C PHE A 448 5.84 -20.81 6.74
N LEU A 449 5.83 -19.49 6.56
CA LEU A 449 4.69 -18.72 6.09
C LEU A 449 4.74 -18.66 4.55
N ILE A 450 3.89 -19.44 3.90
CA ILE A 450 3.88 -19.64 2.45
C ILE A 450 2.64 -18.94 1.89
N PRO A 451 2.75 -17.68 1.42
CA PRO A 451 1.63 -16.97 0.82
C PRO A 451 1.20 -17.64 -0.49
N PHE A 452 -0.04 -17.38 -0.94
CA PHE A 452 -0.47 -17.80 -2.27
C PHE A 452 0.35 -17.14 -3.38
N GLN A 453 0.74 -15.88 -3.17
CA GLN A 453 1.56 -15.08 -4.08
C GLN A 453 2.75 -14.49 -3.32
N GLY A 454 3.93 -14.54 -3.94
CA GLY A 454 5.18 -14.04 -3.37
C GLY A 454 6.03 -15.12 -2.70
N GLU A 455 7.15 -14.69 -2.15
CA GLU A 455 8.16 -15.59 -1.58
C GLU A 455 7.75 -16.11 -0.19
N PRO A 456 7.98 -17.41 0.09
CA PRO A 456 7.88 -17.95 1.43
C PRO A 456 8.76 -17.19 2.43
N LYS A 457 8.28 -17.08 3.66
CA LYS A 457 9.06 -16.53 4.78
C LYS A 457 9.29 -17.58 5.83
N GLU A 458 10.55 -17.74 6.21
CA GLU A 458 10.92 -18.52 7.39
C GLU A 458 10.68 -17.69 8.65
N LEU A 459 10.04 -18.31 9.63
CA LEU A 459 9.71 -17.78 10.94
C LEU A 459 10.40 -18.64 12.00
N GLU A 460 11.49 -18.12 12.53
CA GLU A 460 12.31 -18.76 13.54
C GLU A 460 11.66 -18.58 14.93
N PRO A 461 11.61 -19.63 15.78
CA PRO A 461 11.06 -19.51 17.12
C PRO A 461 11.91 -18.58 18.00
N VAL A 462 11.27 -17.62 18.67
CA VAL A 462 11.92 -16.80 19.71
C VAL A 462 11.59 -17.34 21.11
N GLY A 463 10.43 -17.97 21.26
CA GLY A 463 10.02 -18.60 22.50
C GLY A 463 8.51 -18.80 22.58
N GLY A 464 8.06 -19.99 22.98
CA GLY A 464 6.65 -20.32 23.08
C GLY A 464 5.93 -20.18 21.73
N LEU A 465 5.03 -19.21 21.63
CA LEU A 465 4.25 -18.92 20.41
C LEU A 465 4.70 -17.65 19.68
N LEU A 466 5.86 -17.09 20.05
CA LEU A 466 6.49 -15.94 19.39
C LEU A 466 7.53 -16.39 18.38
N PHE A 467 7.49 -15.75 17.21
CA PHE A 467 8.35 -16.05 16.08
C PHE A 467 8.91 -14.77 15.48
N ARG A 468 10.04 -14.91 14.81
CA ARG A 468 10.73 -13.85 14.09
C ARG A 468 10.96 -14.29 12.66
N ALA A 469 10.56 -13.45 11.71
CA ALA A 469 10.93 -13.64 10.31
C ALA A 469 12.44 -13.50 10.12
N SER A 470 13.06 -14.35 9.30
CA SER A 470 14.53 -14.38 9.12
C SER A 470 15.14 -13.06 8.60
N ASP A 471 14.32 -12.18 8.00
CA ASP A 471 14.69 -10.82 7.56
C ASP A 471 14.44 -9.73 8.62
N ARG A 472 14.27 -10.12 9.89
CA ARG A 472 13.99 -9.22 11.03
C ARG A 472 14.96 -9.45 12.17
N SER A 473 15.21 -8.40 12.92
CA SER A 473 15.99 -8.45 14.16
C SER A 473 15.14 -8.72 15.41
N THR A 474 13.84 -8.42 15.38
CA THR A 474 12.92 -8.49 16.54
C THR A 474 11.74 -9.45 16.30
N PRO A 475 11.11 -10.01 17.35
CA PRO A 475 9.90 -10.81 17.21
C PRO A 475 8.89 -10.09 16.33
N SER A 476 8.39 -10.78 15.30
CA SER A 476 7.56 -10.16 14.26
C SER A 476 6.24 -10.88 14.04
N HIS A 477 6.07 -12.10 14.59
CA HIS A 477 4.85 -12.87 14.47
C HIS A 477 4.50 -13.54 15.80
N VAL A 478 3.21 -13.71 16.03
CA VAL A 478 2.68 -14.43 17.19
C VAL A 478 1.50 -15.31 16.79
N LEU A 479 1.42 -16.48 17.41
CA LEU A 479 0.29 -17.40 17.30
C LEU A 479 -0.62 -17.24 18.52
N LEU A 480 -1.92 -17.01 18.28
CA LEU A 480 -2.92 -16.66 19.30
C LEU A 480 -4.18 -17.49 19.14
N GLN A 481 -4.92 -17.70 20.24
CA GLN A 481 -6.27 -18.23 20.17
C GLN A 481 -7.28 -17.13 20.48
N ASP A 482 -8.32 -17.02 19.66
CA ASP A 482 -9.47 -16.14 19.91
C ASP A 482 -10.76 -16.91 19.63
N ASP A 483 -11.62 -17.04 20.63
CA ASP A 483 -12.87 -17.82 20.57
C ASP A 483 -12.69 -19.23 19.96
N GLY A 484 -11.62 -19.92 20.36
CA GLY A 484 -11.28 -21.27 19.87
C GLY A 484 -10.71 -21.31 18.44
N LYS A 485 -10.49 -20.17 17.80
CA LYS A 485 -9.87 -20.07 16.48
C LYS A 485 -8.38 -19.80 16.60
N HIS A 486 -7.58 -20.44 15.73
CA HIS A 486 -6.16 -20.16 15.62
C HIS A 486 -5.93 -18.91 14.77
N ILE A 487 -5.20 -17.95 15.34
CA ILE A 487 -4.85 -16.68 14.72
C ILE A 487 -3.34 -16.59 14.59
N LEU A 488 -2.89 -16.14 13.42
CA LEU A 488 -1.52 -15.68 13.19
C LEU A 488 -1.56 -14.15 13.07
N SER A 489 -0.73 -13.42 13.81
CA SER A 489 -0.62 -11.97 13.67
C SER A 489 0.82 -11.51 13.57
N ASP A 490 1.07 -10.48 12.77
CA ASP A 490 2.33 -9.73 12.72
C ASP A 490 2.25 -8.36 13.44
N GLY A 491 1.18 -8.13 14.21
CA GLY A 491 0.89 -6.87 14.90
C GLY A 491 0.21 -5.80 14.03
N LEU A 492 0.30 -5.91 12.70
CA LEU A 492 -0.30 -4.98 11.73
C LEU A 492 -1.27 -5.65 10.75
N ARG A 493 -1.37 -6.98 10.81
CA ARG A 493 -2.31 -7.86 10.12
C ARG A 493 -2.56 -9.08 11.00
N SER A 494 -3.72 -9.69 10.79
CA SER A 494 -4.13 -10.91 11.45
C SER A 494 -4.75 -11.86 10.42
N TYR A 495 -4.51 -13.14 10.60
CA TYR A 495 -5.02 -14.20 9.76
C TYR A 495 -5.67 -15.27 10.63
N GLU A 496 -6.80 -15.79 10.19
CA GLU A 496 -7.55 -16.84 10.86
C GLU A 496 -7.38 -18.17 10.15
N ARG A 497 -7.11 -19.24 10.90
CA ARG A 497 -7.05 -20.60 10.36
C ARG A 497 -8.43 -21.03 9.89
N VAL A 498 -8.50 -21.54 8.67
CA VAL A 498 -9.70 -22.09 8.07
C VAL A 498 -9.52 -23.55 7.72
N SER A 499 -10.63 -24.30 7.65
CA SER A 499 -10.59 -25.70 7.23
C SER A 499 -10.19 -25.79 5.76
N ILE A 500 -9.39 -26.82 5.42
CA ILE A 500 -9.04 -27.09 4.03
C ILE A 500 -10.30 -27.38 3.19
N LEU A 501 -11.33 -28.00 3.79
CA LEU A 501 -12.61 -28.24 3.13
C LEU A 501 -13.27 -26.93 2.68
N ARG A 502 -13.27 -25.88 3.52
CA ARG A 502 -13.78 -24.56 3.13
C ARG A 502 -13.05 -24.02 1.90
N MET A 503 -11.72 -24.17 1.87
CA MET A 503 -10.90 -23.72 0.75
C MET A 503 -11.16 -24.53 -0.53
N LEU A 504 -11.26 -25.85 -0.42
CA LEU A 504 -11.60 -26.71 -1.55
C LEU A 504 -12.98 -26.39 -2.13
N VAL A 505 -13.96 -26.04 -1.29
CA VAL A 505 -15.29 -25.58 -1.75
C VAL A 505 -15.17 -24.24 -2.49
N LEU A 506 -14.42 -23.28 -1.97
CA LEU A 506 -14.23 -21.98 -2.63
C LEU A 506 -13.50 -22.12 -3.97
N TRP A 507 -12.37 -22.82 -4.00
CA TRP A 507 -11.59 -23.06 -5.21
C TRP A 507 -12.33 -23.94 -6.21
N GLY A 508 -13.02 -24.98 -5.74
CA GLY A 508 -13.85 -25.84 -6.58
C GLY A 508 -14.99 -25.05 -7.23
N SER A 509 -15.68 -24.21 -6.46
CA SER A 509 -16.73 -23.33 -7.00
C SER A 509 -16.18 -22.34 -8.04
N LEU A 510 -15.01 -21.74 -7.78
CA LEU A 510 -14.35 -20.86 -8.74
C LEU A 510 -13.94 -21.62 -10.01
N ALA A 511 -13.23 -22.74 -9.88
CA ALA A 511 -12.73 -23.52 -11.01
C ALA A 511 -13.86 -24.04 -11.90
N LEU A 512 -14.91 -24.62 -11.30
CA LEU A 512 -16.09 -25.09 -12.02
C LEU A 512 -16.81 -23.94 -12.72
N GLY A 513 -17.02 -22.82 -12.04
CA GLY A 513 -17.66 -21.66 -12.64
C GLY A 513 -16.87 -21.05 -13.78
N MET A 514 -15.55 -20.89 -13.63
CA MET A 514 -14.68 -20.40 -14.69
C MET A 514 -14.65 -21.36 -15.89
N ALA A 515 -14.60 -22.67 -15.66
CA ALA A 515 -14.70 -23.66 -16.72
C ALA A 515 -16.05 -23.58 -17.44
N GLY A 516 -17.15 -23.37 -16.72
CA GLY A 516 -18.48 -23.15 -17.28
C GLY A 516 -18.56 -21.89 -18.15
N LEU A 517 -18.06 -20.75 -17.65
CA LEU A 517 -18.01 -19.49 -18.38
C LEU A 517 -17.14 -19.60 -19.65
N LEU A 518 -15.98 -20.25 -19.55
CA LEU A 518 -15.09 -20.51 -20.68
C LEU A 518 -15.74 -21.41 -21.72
N TYR A 519 -16.43 -22.48 -21.28
CA TYR A 519 -17.18 -23.36 -22.17
C TYR A 519 -18.24 -22.57 -22.95
N VAL A 520 -19.05 -21.76 -22.24
CA VAL A 520 -20.07 -20.92 -22.88
C VAL A 520 -19.43 -20.02 -23.93
N LEU A 521 -18.33 -19.34 -23.59
CA LEU A 521 -17.63 -18.45 -24.51
C LEU A 521 -17.12 -19.21 -25.75
N VAL A 522 -16.33 -20.27 -25.56
CA VAL A 522 -15.66 -20.98 -26.66
C VAL A 522 -16.66 -21.72 -27.55
N VAL A 523 -17.57 -22.49 -26.95
CA VAL A 523 -18.52 -23.32 -27.70
C VAL A 523 -19.57 -22.47 -28.40
N ALA A 524 -20.07 -21.42 -27.76
CA ALA A 524 -21.05 -20.56 -28.41
C ALA A 524 -20.43 -19.73 -29.55
N VAL A 525 -19.19 -19.23 -29.39
CA VAL A 525 -18.47 -18.55 -30.48
C VAL A 525 -18.19 -19.52 -31.63
N TRP A 526 -17.77 -20.75 -31.34
CA TRP A 526 -17.59 -21.77 -32.37
C TRP A 526 -18.89 -22.09 -33.12
N ARG A 527 -20.02 -22.27 -32.41
CA ARG A 527 -21.34 -22.43 -33.03
C ARG A 527 -21.74 -21.22 -33.86
N ALA A 528 -21.43 -20.00 -33.41
CA ALA A 528 -21.70 -18.77 -34.16
C ALA A 528 -20.88 -18.71 -35.45
N ALA A 529 -19.60 -19.05 -35.40
CA ALA A 529 -18.72 -19.11 -36.57
C ALA A 529 -19.17 -20.15 -37.60
N LEU A 530 -19.79 -21.25 -37.16
CA LEU A 530 -20.41 -22.24 -38.03
C LEU A 530 -21.83 -21.89 -38.49
N HIS A 531 -22.33 -20.68 -38.19
CA HIS A 531 -23.72 -20.23 -38.44
C HIS A 531 -24.80 -21.14 -37.82
N ARG A 532 -24.47 -21.84 -36.73
CA ARG A 532 -25.37 -22.76 -36.00
C ARG A 532 -25.97 -22.14 -34.73
N LEU A 533 -25.48 -20.99 -34.27
CA LEU A 533 -25.99 -20.31 -33.08
C LEU A 533 -27.22 -19.44 -33.41
N GLY A 534 -28.41 -20.05 -33.35
CA GLY A 534 -29.68 -19.34 -33.50
C GLY A 534 -30.23 -18.78 -32.18
N ARG A 535 -31.24 -17.90 -32.24
CA ARG A 535 -31.94 -17.36 -31.05
C ARG A 535 -32.59 -18.45 -30.16
N GLY A 536 -32.82 -19.64 -30.71
CA GLY A 536 -33.36 -20.80 -29.99
C GLY A 536 -32.31 -21.60 -29.21
N ASP A 537 -31.01 -21.43 -29.49
CA ASP A 537 -29.91 -22.18 -28.87
C ASP A 537 -29.77 -21.82 -27.37
N HIS A 538 -29.39 -22.81 -26.57
CA HIS A 538 -29.21 -22.68 -25.12
C HIS A 538 -28.15 -21.65 -24.74
N LEU A 539 -27.11 -21.51 -25.56
CA LEU A 539 -25.95 -20.65 -25.30
C LEU A 539 -26.08 -19.26 -25.92
N PHE A 540 -27.13 -18.97 -26.70
CA PHE A 540 -27.28 -17.68 -27.38
C PHE A 540 -27.35 -16.50 -26.40
N ALA A 541 -28.27 -16.54 -25.43
CA ALA A 541 -28.41 -15.49 -24.43
C ALA A 541 -27.21 -15.43 -23.44
N PRO A 542 -26.70 -16.57 -22.92
CA PRO A 542 -25.44 -16.62 -22.19
C PRO A 542 -24.27 -15.95 -22.91
N LEU A 543 -24.00 -16.28 -24.18
CA LEU A 543 -22.93 -15.66 -24.95
C LEU A 543 -23.15 -14.16 -25.10
N LEU A 544 -24.36 -13.73 -25.46
CA LEU A 544 -24.67 -12.31 -25.60
C LEU A 544 -24.42 -11.55 -24.29
N SER A 545 -24.76 -12.13 -23.14
CA SER A 545 -24.48 -11.53 -21.83
C SER A 545 -22.97 -11.43 -21.54
N LEU A 546 -22.16 -12.42 -21.92
CA LEU A 546 -20.70 -12.36 -21.77
C LEU A 546 -20.08 -11.31 -22.70
N LEU A 547 -20.51 -11.27 -23.96
CA LEU A 547 -20.05 -10.25 -24.91
C LEU A 547 -20.46 -8.83 -24.47
N SER A 548 -21.60 -8.69 -23.77
CA SER A 548 -22.05 -7.40 -23.24
C SER A 548 -21.10 -6.82 -22.18
N LEU A 549 -20.23 -7.63 -21.56
CA LEU A 549 -19.17 -7.15 -20.66
C LEU A 549 -18.13 -6.26 -21.36
N LEU A 550 -18.07 -6.30 -22.69
CA LEU A 550 -17.23 -5.40 -23.48
C LEU A 550 -17.83 -3.99 -23.61
N LEU A 551 -19.15 -3.82 -23.41
CA LEU A 551 -19.83 -2.55 -23.61
C LEU A 551 -19.40 -1.43 -22.65
N PRO A 552 -19.17 -1.69 -21.34
CA PRO A 552 -18.64 -0.67 -20.45
C PRO A 552 -17.18 -0.30 -20.73
N LEU A 553 -16.39 -1.17 -21.38
CA LEU A 553 -14.93 -1.00 -21.47
C LEU A 553 -14.49 0.30 -22.15
N PRO A 554 -15.04 0.71 -23.31
CA PRO A 554 -14.67 2.00 -23.91
C PRO A 554 -15.02 3.17 -22.99
N LEU A 555 -16.18 3.12 -22.32
CA LEU A 555 -16.60 4.18 -21.41
C LEU A 555 -15.70 4.27 -20.17
N LEU A 556 -15.29 3.13 -19.62
CA LEU A 556 -14.35 3.07 -18.50
C LEU A 556 -12.95 3.52 -18.93
N TYR A 557 -12.50 3.15 -20.13
CA TYR A 557 -11.19 3.52 -20.66
C TYR A 557 -11.03 5.04 -20.84
N PHE A 558 -12.08 5.72 -21.33
CA PHE A 558 -12.06 7.17 -21.50
C PHE A 558 -12.45 7.94 -20.23
N GLN A 559 -12.88 7.25 -19.17
CA GLN A 559 -13.17 7.87 -17.88
C GLN A 559 -11.90 7.96 -17.04
N SER A 560 -11.75 9.03 -16.26
CA SER A 560 -10.76 9.04 -15.18
C SER A 560 -11.04 7.90 -14.20
N TYR A 561 -10.00 7.15 -13.82
CA TYR A 561 -10.11 6.11 -12.79
C TYR A 561 -10.53 6.69 -11.42
N LEU A 562 -10.27 7.98 -11.18
CA LEU A 562 -10.77 8.71 -10.00
C LEU A 562 -12.29 8.86 -9.95
N ARG A 563 -13.01 8.48 -11.01
CA ARG A 563 -14.48 8.44 -11.04
C ARG A 563 -15.04 7.02 -10.94
N LEU A 564 -14.21 6.01 -10.66
CA LEU A 564 -14.67 4.62 -10.62
C LEU A 564 -15.78 4.40 -9.57
N GLY A 565 -15.71 5.11 -8.45
CA GLY A 565 -16.72 5.08 -7.39
C GLY A 565 -17.89 6.04 -7.61
N ASP A 566 -17.90 6.84 -8.66
CA ASP A 566 -19.02 7.72 -9.01
C ASP A 566 -20.12 6.98 -9.76
N VAL A 567 -21.36 7.45 -9.62
CA VAL A 567 -22.46 7.02 -10.50
C VAL A 567 -22.27 7.67 -11.87
N SER A 568 -21.73 6.90 -12.81
CA SER A 568 -21.55 7.27 -14.21
C SER A 568 -22.28 6.31 -15.16
N VAL A 569 -22.47 6.71 -16.43
CA VAL A 569 -23.02 5.81 -17.47
C VAL A 569 -22.21 4.51 -17.55
N ALA A 570 -20.88 4.60 -17.47
CA ALA A 570 -19.98 3.44 -17.49
C ALA A 570 -20.25 2.50 -16.32
N SER A 571 -20.32 3.04 -15.10
CA SER A 571 -20.56 2.26 -13.88
C SER A 571 -21.97 1.63 -13.89
N VAL A 572 -23.00 2.37 -14.29
CA VAL A 572 -24.38 1.88 -14.35
C VAL A 572 -24.49 0.77 -15.39
N LEU A 573 -23.89 0.96 -16.57
CA LEU A 573 -23.85 -0.06 -17.59
C LEU A 573 -23.12 -1.31 -17.09
N LEU A 574 -21.97 -1.17 -16.41
CA LEU A 574 -21.24 -2.27 -15.79
C LEU A 574 -22.12 -3.05 -14.80
N ALA A 575 -22.86 -2.36 -13.92
CA ALA A 575 -23.78 -2.99 -12.99
C ALA A 575 -24.92 -3.74 -13.70
N LEU A 576 -25.47 -3.16 -14.77
CA LEU A 576 -26.53 -3.78 -15.56
C LEU A 576 -26.04 -5.06 -16.27
N VAL A 577 -24.91 -4.99 -16.99
CA VAL A 577 -24.39 -6.15 -17.74
C VAL A 577 -23.95 -7.27 -16.81
N THR A 578 -23.33 -6.93 -15.67
CA THR A 578 -22.91 -7.93 -14.68
C THR A 578 -24.10 -8.52 -13.91
N GLY A 579 -25.14 -7.73 -13.64
CA GLY A 579 -26.40 -8.20 -13.07
C GLY A 579 -27.21 -9.10 -14.03
N ALA A 580 -27.07 -8.90 -15.34
CA ALA A 580 -27.73 -9.72 -16.35
C ALA A 580 -27.11 -11.12 -16.50
N LEU A 581 -25.84 -11.32 -16.14
CA LEU A 581 -25.14 -12.60 -16.25
C LEU A 581 -25.90 -13.78 -15.60
N PRO A 582 -26.24 -13.76 -14.30
CA PRO A 582 -26.95 -14.88 -13.68
C PRO A 582 -28.33 -15.13 -14.32
N LEU A 583 -29.02 -14.07 -14.76
CA LEU A 583 -30.31 -14.19 -15.44
C LEU A 583 -30.17 -14.88 -16.80
N ALA A 584 -29.13 -14.55 -17.56
CA ALA A 584 -28.85 -15.16 -18.85
C ALA A 584 -28.46 -16.65 -18.72
N MET A 585 -27.64 -17.00 -17.72
CA MET A 585 -27.30 -18.40 -17.45
C MET A 585 -28.54 -19.21 -17.02
N ALA A 586 -29.38 -18.65 -16.15
CA ALA A 586 -30.64 -19.27 -15.74
C ALA A 586 -31.61 -19.44 -16.92
N PHE A 587 -31.70 -18.47 -17.83
CA PHE A 587 -32.50 -18.57 -19.04
C PHE A 587 -32.00 -19.69 -19.97
N GLY A 588 -30.67 -19.80 -20.17
CA GLY A 588 -30.07 -20.90 -20.92
C GLY A 588 -30.42 -22.28 -20.33
N LEU A 589 -30.29 -22.43 -19.00
CA LEU A 589 -30.68 -23.65 -18.28
C LEU A 589 -32.15 -23.99 -18.44
N ALA A 590 -33.04 -23.00 -18.37
CA ALA A 590 -34.47 -23.18 -18.58
C ALA A 590 -34.78 -23.67 -20.01
N ARG A 591 -34.03 -23.22 -21.02
CA ARG A 591 -34.16 -23.75 -22.39
C ARG A 591 -33.68 -25.20 -22.47
N CYS A 592 -32.50 -25.52 -21.91
CA CYS A 592 -32.02 -26.89 -21.83
C CYS A 592 -33.05 -27.83 -21.18
N TRP A 593 -33.73 -27.37 -20.12
CA TRP A 593 -34.77 -28.15 -19.44
C TRP A 593 -35.98 -28.38 -20.34
N ARG A 594 -36.44 -27.35 -21.07
CA ARG A 594 -37.60 -27.44 -21.98
C ARG A 594 -37.35 -28.29 -23.22
N SER A 595 -36.11 -28.42 -23.66
CA SER A 595 -35.75 -29.23 -24.83
C SER A 595 -35.52 -30.72 -24.51
N ARG A 596 -35.62 -31.13 -23.24
CA ARG A 596 -35.44 -32.54 -22.83
C ARG A 596 -36.48 -33.45 -23.48
N GLY A 597 -36.05 -34.60 -23.95
CA GLY A 597 -36.85 -35.62 -24.63
C GLY A 597 -37.18 -35.32 -26.09
N THR A 598 -36.65 -34.24 -26.68
CA THR A 598 -36.92 -33.89 -28.09
C THR A 598 -35.85 -34.43 -29.04
N ALA A 599 -36.18 -34.61 -30.33
CA ALA A 599 -35.21 -35.03 -31.36
C ALA A 599 -34.02 -34.07 -31.50
N ALA A 600 -34.17 -32.81 -31.08
CA ALA A 600 -33.10 -31.81 -31.00
C ALA A 600 -32.05 -32.15 -29.91
N GLU A 601 -32.40 -32.97 -28.90
CA GLU A 601 -31.49 -33.40 -27.83
C GLU A 601 -30.61 -34.58 -28.28
N ALA A 602 -31.14 -35.50 -29.08
CA ALA A 602 -30.57 -36.83 -29.36
C ALA A 602 -29.22 -36.84 -30.13
N GLY A 603 -28.78 -35.70 -30.67
CA GLY A 603 -27.46 -35.53 -31.31
C GLY A 603 -26.66 -34.31 -30.81
N SER A 604 -27.07 -33.68 -29.71
CA SER A 604 -26.59 -32.36 -29.31
C SER A 604 -25.65 -32.40 -28.09
N TRP A 605 -24.77 -31.41 -28.02
CA TRP A 605 -23.95 -31.12 -26.85
C TRP A 605 -24.78 -30.59 -25.65
N ALA A 606 -26.12 -30.72 -25.66
CA ALA A 606 -27.02 -30.12 -24.69
C ALA A 606 -26.78 -30.56 -23.24
N LYS A 607 -26.30 -31.80 -23.02
CA LYS A 607 -25.88 -32.25 -21.67
C LYS A 607 -24.70 -31.42 -21.15
N TRP A 608 -23.72 -31.14 -22.01
CA TRP A 608 -22.56 -30.32 -21.67
C TRP A 608 -22.92 -28.84 -21.53
N ASP A 609 -23.82 -28.32 -22.38
CA ASP A 609 -24.38 -26.98 -22.22
C ASP A 609 -25.03 -26.82 -20.84
N TRP A 610 -25.86 -27.79 -20.43
CA TRP A 610 -26.53 -27.76 -19.14
C TRP A 610 -25.53 -27.76 -17.97
N VAL A 611 -24.51 -28.63 -18.01
CA VAL A 611 -23.47 -28.70 -16.97
C VAL A 611 -22.68 -27.40 -16.90
N ALA A 612 -22.26 -26.84 -18.04
CA ALA A 612 -21.48 -25.61 -18.09
C ALA A 612 -22.28 -24.40 -17.59
N LEU A 613 -23.55 -24.27 -18.00
CA LEU A 613 -24.42 -23.20 -17.55
C LEU A 613 -24.72 -23.29 -16.06
N LEU A 614 -24.90 -24.51 -15.52
CA LEU A 614 -25.11 -24.71 -14.09
C LEU A 614 -23.87 -24.31 -13.29
N ALA A 615 -22.69 -24.73 -13.75
CA ALA A 615 -21.42 -24.39 -13.12
C ALA A 615 -21.17 -22.87 -13.14
N ALA A 616 -21.41 -22.21 -14.27
CA ALA A 616 -21.32 -20.76 -14.39
C ALA A 616 -22.32 -20.04 -13.47
N LEU A 617 -23.59 -20.46 -13.46
CA LEU A 617 -24.63 -19.85 -12.62
C LEU A 617 -24.30 -19.98 -11.13
N GLN A 618 -23.83 -21.15 -10.68
CA GLN A 618 -23.34 -21.38 -9.32
C GLN A 618 -22.33 -20.31 -8.90
N LEU A 619 -21.28 -20.08 -9.69
CA LEU A 619 -20.26 -19.08 -9.36
C LEU A 619 -20.84 -17.66 -9.32
N LEU A 620 -21.69 -17.30 -10.29
CA LEU A 620 -22.32 -15.97 -10.32
C LEU A 620 -23.21 -15.74 -9.10
N LEU A 621 -23.93 -16.77 -8.63
CA LEU A 621 -24.72 -16.69 -7.40
C LEU A 621 -23.84 -16.59 -6.15
N VAL A 622 -22.70 -17.29 -6.11
CA VAL A 622 -21.71 -17.12 -5.03
C VAL A 622 -21.18 -15.69 -5.00
N LEU A 623 -20.78 -15.13 -6.14
CA LEU A 623 -20.31 -13.74 -6.22
C LEU A 623 -21.42 -12.75 -5.81
N ALA A 624 -22.67 -12.99 -6.19
CA ALA A 624 -23.82 -12.18 -5.76
C ALA A 624 -24.06 -12.25 -4.25
N TRP A 625 -23.95 -13.45 -3.65
CA TRP A 625 -24.07 -13.64 -2.20
C TRP A 625 -23.03 -12.84 -1.41
N TRP A 626 -21.81 -12.76 -1.94
CA TRP A 626 -20.72 -11.96 -1.36
C TRP A 626 -20.77 -10.47 -1.74
N GLY A 627 -21.82 -10.02 -2.44
CA GLY A 627 -22.01 -8.61 -2.81
C GLY A 627 -21.12 -8.13 -3.97
N LEU A 628 -20.44 -9.06 -4.67
CA LEU A 628 -19.61 -8.76 -5.84
C LEU A 628 -20.43 -8.69 -7.15
N LEU A 629 -21.68 -9.16 -7.14
CA LEU A 629 -22.61 -9.02 -8.27
C LEU A 629 -23.98 -8.49 -7.84
N PRO A 630 -24.60 -7.56 -8.61
CA PRO A 630 -24.00 -6.81 -9.72
C PRO A 630 -22.85 -5.91 -9.25
N LEU A 631 -21.87 -5.65 -10.12
CA LEU A 631 -20.74 -4.77 -9.82
C LEU A 631 -21.18 -3.31 -9.74
N ARG A 632 -21.58 -2.88 -8.55
CA ARG A 632 -21.99 -1.50 -8.22
C ARG A 632 -20.82 -0.78 -7.57
N LEU A 633 -19.91 -0.24 -8.36
CA LEU A 633 -18.69 0.40 -7.86
C LEU A 633 -18.95 1.56 -6.88
N TRP A 634 -20.09 2.25 -7.01
CA TRP A 634 -20.51 3.31 -6.08
C TRP A 634 -21.03 2.81 -4.72
N GLN A 635 -21.10 1.49 -4.50
CA GLN A 635 -21.46 0.86 -3.22
C GLN A 635 -20.37 -0.05 -2.66
N LEU A 636 -19.35 -0.35 -3.48
CA LEU A 636 -18.27 -1.30 -3.20
C LEU A 636 -17.29 -0.79 -2.15
#